data_AF-A0A645IN94-F1
#
_entry.id   AF-A0A645IN94-F1
#
_cell.length_a   1.000
_cell.length_b   1.000
_cell.length_c   1.000
_cell.angle_alpha   90.00
_cell.angle_beta   90.00
_cell.angle_gamma   90.00
#
_symmetry.space_group_name_H-M   'P 1'
#
loop_
_entity.id
_entity.type
_entity.pdbx_description
1 polymer ?
#
loop_
_entity_poly.entity_id
_entity_poly.type
_entity_poly.pdbx_seq_one_letter_code
_entity_poly.pdbx_strand_id
1 'polypeptide(L)'
;MDLYSGDYWSLLIDIPSLIGDGISIAVPLIPGGIGTLKAPLRTTKSIKTFDKIKDLIKTGTQLDWFAKKFLRREARDFLLKNSDDFAKAIAKGTKLDVHHIIPLEWAHVMGKGFDPNMLDNLAGVDPTIHKKINQLWNEFRNDWKEISPTIDDIYKKTKEINDKFGDYFVR
;
A
#
# COMPACT_ATOMS: atom_id res chain seq x y z
N MET A 1 0.19 -36.17 -14.99
CA MET A 1 1.17 -35.66 -14.02
C MET A 1 0.85 -34.19 -13.82
N ASP A 2 -0.20 -33.84 -13.09
CA ASP A 2 -0.55 -34.02 -11.67
C ASP A 2 -0.26 -32.73 -10.87
N LEU A 3 -1.21 -32.42 -10.00
CA LEU A 3 -1.56 -31.13 -9.40
C LEU A 3 -0.73 -30.77 -8.14
N TYR A 4 -0.79 -29.50 -7.74
CA TYR A 4 -0.75 -29.04 -6.33
C TYR A 4 0.37 -29.55 -5.38
N SER A 5 1.31 -28.67 -5.04
CA SER A 5 1.84 -28.53 -3.68
C SER A 5 2.27 -27.06 -3.48
N GLY A 6 1.80 -26.28 -2.51
CA GLY A 6 1.21 -26.66 -1.24
C GLY A 6 2.21 -26.66 -0.10
N ASP A 7 3.27 -25.83 -0.10
CA ASP A 7 4.17 -25.71 1.05
C ASP A 7 4.15 -24.30 1.66
N TYR A 8 3.23 -24.15 2.62
CA TYR A 8 3.33 -23.19 3.70
C TYR A 8 4.45 -23.66 4.64
N TRP A 9 5.62 -23.04 4.56
CA TRP A 9 6.61 -23.17 5.63
C TRP A 9 6.18 -22.32 6.82
N SER A 10 5.68 -23.03 7.82
CA SER A 10 5.65 -22.62 9.22
C SER A 10 7.05 -22.24 9.68
N LEU A 11 7.34 -20.94 9.74
CA LEU A 11 8.36 -20.44 10.66
C LEU A 11 7.65 -19.94 11.90
N LEU A 12 7.64 -20.80 12.91
CA LEU A 12 7.56 -20.44 14.31
C LEU A 12 8.61 -19.34 14.55
N ILE A 13 8.16 -18.10 14.56
CA ILE A 13 8.91 -17.03 15.22
C ILE A 13 8.36 -17.01 16.64
N ASP A 14 9.19 -17.51 17.55
CA ASP A 14 9.07 -17.30 18.99
C ASP A 14 8.75 -15.82 19.25
N ILE A 15 7.60 -15.57 19.87
CA ILE A 15 7.26 -14.26 20.45
C ILE A 15 7.51 -14.36 21.96
N PRO A 16 8.70 -14.03 22.46
CA PRO A 16 8.84 -13.54 23.82
C PRO A 16 8.94 -12.01 23.80
N SER A 17 8.19 -11.38 24.70
CA SER A 17 8.11 -9.93 25.01
C SER A 17 6.96 -9.12 24.38
N LEU A 18 5.74 -9.63 24.51
CA LEU A 18 4.69 -8.82 25.15
C LEU A 18 4.90 -8.96 26.67
N ILE A 19 5.34 -7.88 27.34
CA ILE A 19 5.14 -7.49 28.75
C ILE A 19 6.28 -6.52 29.08
N GLY A 20 5.93 -5.24 29.22
CA GLY A 20 6.85 -4.16 29.55
C GLY A 20 6.25 -2.84 29.12
N ASP A 21 5.95 -1.99 30.08
CA ASP A 21 5.43 -0.63 29.96
C ASP A 21 3.93 -0.50 29.71
N GLY A 22 3.20 -0.58 30.83
CA GLY A 22 1.86 -0.02 30.95
C GLY A 22 1.86 1.46 30.55
N ILE A 23 0.90 1.84 29.72
CA ILE A 23 0.66 3.24 29.39
C ILE A 23 -0.79 3.54 29.78
N SER A 24 -0.91 4.37 30.81
CA SER A 24 -2.14 4.95 31.32
C SER A 24 -2.92 5.64 30.20
N ILE A 25 -4.19 5.29 30.07
CA ILE A 25 -5.13 5.99 29.20
C ILE A 25 -5.54 7.27 29.92
N ALA A 26 -4.84 8.38 29.68
CA ALA A 26 -5.36 9.70 30.03
C ALA A 26 -6.37 10.10 28.95
N VAL A 27 -7.64 9.74 29.15
CA VAL A 27 -8.75 10.40 28.44
C VAL A 27 -8.99 11.72 29.18
N PRO A 28 -8.76 12.89 28.57
CA PRO A 28 -9.28 14.13 29.14
C PRO A 28 -10.81 14.07 29.05
N LEU A 29 -11.45 13.81 30.18
CA LEU A 29 -12.87 14.10 30.40
C LEU A 29 -12.99 15.63 30.43
N ILE A 30 -13.28 16.25 29.30
CA ILE A 30 -13.73 17.64 29.24
C ILE A 30 -15.24 17.62 29.48
N PRO A 31 -15.74 18.13 30.61
CA PRO A 31 -17.17 18.28 30.80
C PRO A 31 -17.63 19.52 30.03
N GLY A 32 -18.41 19.30 28.97
CA GLY A 32 -19.14 20.35 28.26
C GLY A 32 -18.43 20.92 27.04
N GLY A 33 -18.97 20.65 25.85
CA GLY A 33 -18.50 21.25 24.61
C GLY A 33 -18.98 20.49 23.37
N ILE A 34 -20.16 20.85 22.89
CA ILE A 34 -20.69 20.47 21.58
C ILE A 34 -19.75 21.07 20.52
N GLY A 35 -19.10 20.25 19.70
CA GLY A 35 -18.27 20.77 18.60
C GLY A 35 -17.28 19.76 18.04
N THR A 36 -17.67 19.18 16.91
CA THR A 36 -16.89 18.46 15.89
C THR A 36 -15.35 18.56 15.96
N LEU A 37 -14.69 17.41 16.05
CA LEU A 37 -13.53 17.02 15.24
C LEU A 37 -13.32 15.50 15.39
N LYS A 38 -14.08 14.70 14.64
CA LYS A 38 -13.77 13.26 14.46
C LYS A 38 -12.65 13.12 13.44
N ALA A 39 -11.43 13.54 13.80
CA ALA A 39 -10.25 12.93 13.20
C ALA A 39 -10.07 11.58 13.90
N PRO A 40 -10.10 10.42 13.21
CA PRO A 40 -9.75 9.18 13.86
C PRO A 40 -8.29 9.32 14.31
N LEU A 41 -8.09 9.28 15.63
CA LEU A 41 -6.78 9.19 16.26
C LEU A 41 -6.02 8.04 15.60
N ARG A 42 -5.09 8.37 14.69
CA ARG A 42 -4.05 7.43 14.26
C ARG A 42 -3.37 6.96 15.54
N THR A 43 -3.59 5.70 15.90
CA THR A 43 -2.99 5.12 17.11
C THR A 43 -1.47 5.34 17.03
N THR A 44 -0.81 5.63 18.14
CA THR A 44 0.63 5.92 18.19
C THR A 44 1.49 4.86 17.49
N LYS A 45 1.03 3.59 17.49
CA LYS A 45 1.64 2.48 16.74
C LYS A 45 1.60 2.68 15.22
N SER A 46 0.51 3.22 14.66
CA SER A 46 0.40 3.53 13.22
C SER A 46 1.36 4.64 12.80
N ILE A 47 1.54 5.67 13.62
CA ILE A 47 2.46 6.79 13.35
C ILE A 47 3.91 6.28 13.31
N LYS A 48 4.34 5.51 14.32
CA LYS A 48 5.68 4.89 14.33
C LYS A 48 5.91 3.97 13.13
N THR A 49 4.86 3.27 12.67
CA THR A 49 4.94 2.41 11.49
C THR A 49 5.15 3.22 10.22
N PHE A 50 4.43 4.34 10.05
CA PHE A 50 4.62 5.25 8.92
C PHE A 50 6.02 5.87 8.88
N ASP A 51 6.53 6.33 10.01
CA ASP A 51 7.86 6.93 10.08
C ASP A 51 8.95 5.90 9.72
N LYS A 52 8.82 4.66 10.20
CA LYS A 52 9.70 3.55 9.80
C LYS A 52 9.65 3.29 8.29
N ILE A 53 8.45 3.27 7.69
CA ILE A 53 8.28 3.05 6.25
C ILE A 53 8.93 4.16 5.43
N LYS A 54 8.74 5.43 5.85
CA LYS A 54 9.37 6.58 5.21
C LYS A 54 10.89 6.50 5.27
N ASP A 55 11.44 6.06 6.40
CA ASP A 55 12.88 5.88 6.56
C ASP A 55 13.44 4.76 5.67
N LEU A 56 12.72 3.63 5.54
CA LEU A 56 13.09 2.56 4.60
C LEU A 56 13.14 3.08 3.16
N ILE A 57 12.12 3.82 2.72
CA ILE A 57 12.08 4.40 1.37
C ILE A 57 13.23 5.40 1.17
N LYS A 58 13.46 6.28 2.15
CA LYS A 58 14.52 7.29 2.10
C LYS A 58 15.92 6.69 2.03
N THR A 59 16.14 5.56 2.70
CA THR A 59 17.43 4.84 2.71
C THR A 59 17.61 3.91 1.52
N GLY A 60 16.64 3.83 0.60
CA GLY A 60 16.68 2.89 -0.52
C GLY A 60 16.48 1.43 -0.08
N THR A 61 15.97 1.20 1.12
CA THR A 61 15.72 -0.14 1.65
C THR A 61 14.35 -0.66 1.19
N GLN A 62 14.32 -1.90 0.69
CA GLN A 62 13.08 -2.55 0.28
C GLN A 62 12.09 -2.68 1.44
N LEU A 63 10.80 -2.47 1.14
CA LEU A 63 9.74 -2.67 2.12
C LEU A 63 9.56 -4.15 2.44
N ASP A 64 9.58 -4.47 3.73
CA ASP A 64 9.25 -5.80 4.23
C ASP A 64 7.76 -6.14 4.03
N TRP A 65 7.40 -7.40 4.27
CA TRP A 65 6.02 -7.87 4.10
C TRP A 65 5.02 -7.13 5.00
N PHE A 66 5.42 -6.76 6.22
CA PHE A 66 4.55 -6.06 7.17
C PHE A 66 4.25 -4.64 6.70
N ALA A 67 5.27 -3.90 6.28
CA ALA A 67 5.16 -2.57 5.68
C ALA A 67 4.26 -2.60 4.43
N LYS A 68 4.48 -3.55 3.52
CA LYS A 68 3.64 -3.72 2.33
C LYS A 68 2.18 -4.01 2.69
N LYS A 69 1.93 -4.92 3.64
CA LYS A 69 0.57 -5.26 4.09
C LYS A 69 -0.14 -4.05 4.73
N PHE A 70 0.59 -3.30 5.56
CA PHE A 70 0.08 -2.08 6.18
C PHE A 70 -0.29 -1.02 5.14
N LEU A 71 0.60 -0.73 4.19
CA LEU A 71 0.35 0.24 3.12
C LEU A 71 -0.84 -0.13 2.23
N ARG A 72 -1.02 -1.41 1.90
CA ARG A 72 -2.19 -1.88 1.11
C ARG A 72 -3.52 -1.62 1.82
N ARG A 73 -3.57 -1.81 3.15
CA ARG A 73 -4.78 -1.50 3.92
C ARG A 73 -5.05 0.00 3.92
N GLU A 74 -4.04 0.80 4.24
CA GLU A 74 -4.16 2.26 4.28
C GLU A 74 -4.51 2.85 2.90
N ALA A 75 -4.02 2.25 1.81
CA ALA A 75 -4.30 2.71 0.45
C ALA A 75 -5.80 2.68 0.12
N ARG A 76 -6.51 1.65 0.60
CA ARG A 76 -7.96 1.54 0.39
C ARG A 76 -8.72 2.61 1.15
N ASP A 77 -8.39 2.81 2.43
CA ASP A 77 -9.03 3.84 3.25
C ASP A 77 -8.73 5.24 2.71
N PHE A 78 -7.50 5.46 2.25
CA PHE A 78 -7.10 6.71 1.61
C PHE A 78 -7.89 6.95 0.32
N LEU A 79 -7.99 5.97 -0.57
CA LEU A 79 -8.71 6.14 -1.84
C LEU A 79 -10.21 6.35 -1.61
N LEU A 80 -10.83 5.61 -0.69
CA LEU A 80 -12.23 5.83 -0.30
C LEU A 80 -12.51 7.25 0.21
N LYS A 81 -11.52 7.86 0.87
CA LYS A 81 -11.66 9.20 1.45
C LYS A 81 -11.35 10.33 0.47
N ASN A 82 -10.47 10.10 -0.49
CA ASN A 82 -9.90 11.15 -1.34
C ASN A 82 -10.30 11.04 -2.83
N SER A 83 -10.99 9.96 -3.23
CA SER A 83 -11.50 9.77 -4.59
C SER A 83 -13.02 9.61 -4.57
N ASP A 84 -13.73 10.64 -5.05
CA ASP A 84 -15.19 10.62 -5.14
C ASP A 84 -15.69 9.51 -6.07
N ASP A 85 -14.99 9.27 -7.18
CA ASP A 85 -15.42 8.28 -8.17
C ASP A 85 -15.19 6.86 -7.67
N PHE A 86 -14.08 6.61 -6.96
CA PHE A 86 -13.86 5.34 -6.29
C PHE A 86 -14.91 5.10 -5.21
N ALA A 87 -15.16 6.10 -4.35
CA ALA A 87 -16.15 6.00 -3.29
C ALA A 87 -17.56 5.72 -3.85
N LYS A 88 -17.97 6.43 -4.91
CA LYS A 88 -19.25 6.19 -5.61
C LYS A 88 -19.32 4.80 -6.22
N ALA A 89 -18.26 4.32 -6.85
CA ALA A 89 -18.23 2.98 -7.44
C ALA A 89 -18.40 1.89 -6.38
N ILE A 90 -17.67 1.99 -5.26
CA ILE A 90 -17.81 1.07 -4.12
C ILE A 90 -19.22 1.14 -3.52
N ALA A 91 -19.80 2.34 -3.35
CA ALA A 91 -21.16 2.51 -2.83
C ALA A 91 -22.24 1.88 -3.73
N LYS A 92 -22.00 1.83 -5.05
CA LYS A 92 -22.85 1.12 -6.03
C LYS A 92 -22.66 -0.40 -6.03
N GLY A 93 -21.77 -0.93 -5.18
CA GLY A 93 -21.46 -2.35 -5.11
C GLY A 93 -20.48 -2.83 -6.18
N THR A 94 -19.82 -1.93 -6.92
CA THR A 94 -18.77 -2.30 -7.85
C THR A 94 -17.59 -2.90 -7.09
N LYS A 95 -17.11 -4.06 -7.53
CA LYS A 95 -15.93 -4.70 -6.96
C LYS A 95 -14.67 -4.13 -7.61
N LEU A 96 -13.98 -3.26 -6.89
CA LEU A 96 -12.69 -2.71 -7.32
C LEU A 96 -11.58 -3.10 -6.34
N ASP A 97 -10.47 -3.52 -6.92
CA ASP A 97 -9.20 -3.65 -6.22
C ASP A 97 -8.48 -2.30 -6.19
N VAL A 98 -7.70 -2.06 -5.14
CA VAL A 98 -6.81 -0.91 -5.08
C VAL A 98 -5.48 -1.30 -5.69
N HIS A 99 -5.08 -0.57 -6.72
CA HIS A 99 -3.85 -0.77 -7.45
C HIS A 99 -2.88 0.38 -7.18
N HIS A 100 -1.66 0.01 -6.80
CA HIS A 100 -0.52 0.92 -6.74
C HIS A 100 0.10 1.03 -8.13
N ILE A 101 0.01 2.20 -8.76
CA ILE A 101 0.50 2.46 -10.12
C ILE A 101 1.99 2.15 -10.24
N ILE A 102 2.78 2.60 -9.27
CA ILE A 102 4.14 2.14 -8.99
C ILE A 102 4.05 1.15 -7.83
N PRO A 103 4.38 -0.14 -8.06
CA PRO A 103 4.30 -1.17 -7.04
C PRO A 103 5.13 -0.86 -5.80
N LEU A 104 4.62 -1.27 -4.62
CA LEU A 104 5.31 -1.09 -3.34
C LEU A 104 6.70 -1.74 -3.27
N GLU A 105 6.99 -2.72 -4.11
CA GLU A 105 8.32 -3.32 -4.19
C GLU A 105 9.37 -2.35 -4.73
N TRP A 106 8.98 -1.40 -5.58
CA TRP A 106 9.87 -0.42 -6.19
C TRP A 106 9.87 0.94 -5.48
N ALA A 107 9.08 1.10 -4.41
CA ALA A 107 9.01 2.33 -3.65
C ALA A 107 10.38 2.85 -3.17
N HIS A 108 11.29 1.93 -2.82
CA HIS A 108 12.64 2.23 -2.41
C HIS A 108 13.52 2.85 -3.51
N VAL A 109 13.25 2.52 -4.79
CA VAL A 109 13.97 3.07 -5.94
C VAL A 109 13.55 4.52 -6.18
N MET A 110 12.28 4.85 -5.93
CA MET A 110 11.75 6.21 -6.10
C MET A 110 12.36 7.22 -5.11
N GLY A 111 12.95 6.73 -4.01
CA GLY A 111 13.75 7.53 -3.10
C GLY A 111 12.98 8.56 -2.27
N LYS A 112 13.71 9.57 -1.79
CA LYS A 112 13.21 10.54 -0.81
C LYS A 112 12.05 11.37 -1.38
N GLY A 113 10.94 11.38 -0.66
CA GLY A 113 9.76 12.18 -1.00
C GLY A 113 8.67 11.42 -1.73
N PHE A 114 8.95 10.18 -2.17
CA PHE A 114 7.91 9.30 -2.69
C PHE A 114 7.01 8.81 -1.56
N ASP A 115 5.71 9.10 -1.66
CA ASP A 115 4.68 8.50 -0.81
C ASP A 115 3.94 7.43 -1.63
N PRO A 116 4.09 6.13 -1.31
CA PRO A 116 3.41 5.08 -2.05
C PRO A 116 1.88 5.18 -2.00
N ASN A 117 1.31 5.85 -0.99
CA ASN A 117 -0.13 5.99 -0.81
C ASN A 117 -0.63 7.41 -1.15
N MET A 118 0.03 8.10 -2.09
CA MET A 118 -0.48 9.34 -2.68
C MET A 118 -1.53 9.06 -3.77
N LEU A 119 -2.43 10.03 -4.02
CA LEU A 119 -3.54 9.87 -4.97
C LEU A 119 -3.06 9.51 -6.37
N ASP A 120 -1.99 10.16 -6.86
CA ASP A 120 -1.43 9.90 -8.20
C ASP A 120 -0.88 8.47 -8.38
N ASN A 121 -0.52 7.83 -7.26
CA ASN A 121 0.00 6.46 -7.26
C ASN A 121 -1.07 5.41 -6.95
N LEU A 122 -2.32 5.81 -6.76
CA LEU A 122 -3.42 4.90 -6.43
C LEU A 122 -4.52 4.95 -7.48
N ALA A 123 -5.12 3.80 -7.76
CA ALA A 123 -6.32 3.71 -8.57
C ALA A 123 -7.20 2.54 -8.12
N GLY A 124 -8.50 2.70 -8.25
CA GLY A 124 -9.43 1.57 -8.30
C GLY A 124 -9.39 0.92 -9.66
N VAL A 125 -9.42 -0.40 -9.70
CA VAL A 125 -9.40 -1.15 -10.96
C VAL A 125 -10.22 -2.43 -10.84
N ASP A 126 -10.85 -2.85 -11.94
CA ASP A 126 -11.52 -4.15 -12.02
C ASP A 126 -10.51 -5.29 -11.76
N PRO A 127 -10.84 -6.33 -10.96
CA PRO A 127 -9.92 -7.41 -10.65
C PRO A 127 -9.33 -8.14 -11.86
N THR A 128 -10.08 -8.23 -12.97
CA THR A 128 -9.61 -8.87 -14.20
C THR A 128 -8.55 -8.02 -14.89
N ILE A 129 -8.74 -6.69 -14.92
CA ILE A 129 -7.72 -5.76 -15.42
C ILE A 129 -6.52 -5.72 -14.48
N HIS A 130 -6.75 -5.74 -13.17
CA HIS A 130 -5.69 -5.79 -12.16
C HIS A 130 -4.76 -7.00 -12.37
N LYS A 131 -5.33 -8.17 -12.68
CA LYS A 131 -4.55 -9.37 -13.01
C LYS A 131 -3.66 -9.17 -14.25
N LYS A 132 -4.16 -8.52 -15.31
CA LYS A 132 -3.40 -8.22 -16.52
C LYS A 132 -2.26 -7.22 -16.25
N ILE A 133 -2.52 -6.20 -15.43
CA ILE A 133 -1.48 -5.25 -15.02
C ILE A 133 -0.38 -5.95 -14.20
N ASN A 134 -0.78 -6.82 -13.27
CA ASN A 134 0.16 -7.61 -12.48
C ASN A 134 1.03 -8.53 -13.36
N GLN A 135 0.52 -9.06 -14.47
CA GLN A 135 1.32 -9.81 -15.43
C GLN A 135 2.42 -8.95 -16.07
N LEU A 136 2.12 -7.72 -16.50
CA LEU A 136 3.12 -6.81 -17.06
C LEU A 136 4.20 -6.41 -16.04
N TRP A 137 3.81 -6.23 -14.78
CA TRP A 137 4.78 -6.01 -13.70
C TRP A 137 5.62 -7.27 -13.40
N ASN A 138 5.04 -8.47 -13.52
CA ASN A 138 5.79 -9.73 -13.38
C ASN A 138 6.83 -9.90 -14.49
N GLU A 139 6.47 -9.56 -15.73
CA GLU A 139 7.38 -9.57 -16.86
C GLU A 139 8.53 -8.60 -16.63
N PHE A 140 8.23 -7.34 -16.27
CA PHE A 140 9.24 -6.35 -15.90
C PHE A 140 10.14 -6.89 -14.79
N ARG A 141 9.58 -7.45 -13.71
CA ARG A 141 10.38 -8.07 -12.64
C ARG A 141 11.33 -9.16 -13.11
N ASN A 142 10.93 -9.96 -14.10
CA ASN A 142 11.79 -11.00 -14.64
C ASN A 142 12.98 -10.43 -15.41
N ASP A 143 12.77 -9.33 -16.14
CA ASP A 143 13.83 -8.62 -16.87
C ASP A 143 14.88 -7.99 -15.92
N TRP A 144 14.46 -7.64 -14.70
CA TRP A 144 15.29 -6.99 -13.67
C TRP A 144 15.67 -7.91 -12.50
N LYS A 145 15.78 -9.23 -12.72
CA LYS A 145 16.17 -10.17 -11.66
C LYS A 145 17.62 -10.01 -11.21
N GLU A 146 18.53 -9.70 -12.13
CA GLU A 146 19.97 -9.67 -11.89
C GLU A 146 20.51 -8.25 -11.69
N ILE A 147 19.74 -7.24 -12.10
CA ILE A 147 20.08 -5.82 -12.03
C ILE A 147 18.88 -5.03 -11.49
N SER A 148 19.13 -4.03 -10.66
CA SER A 148 18.06 -3.15 -10.16
C SER A 148 17.64 -2.16 -11.25
N PRO A 149 16.32 -1.92 -11.45
CA PRO A 149 15.85 -0.91 -12.38
C PRO A 149 16.21 0.49 -11.90
N THR A 150 16.41 1.41 -12.84
CA THR A 150 16.49 2.83 -12.52
C THR A 150 15.09 3.42 -12.34
N ILE A 151 15.01 4.66 -11.82
CA ILE A 151 13.76 5.41 -11.73
C ILE A 151 13.13 5.58 -13.12
N ASP A 152 13.94 5.85 -14.15
CA ASP A 152 13.47 6.03 -15.53
C ASP A 152 12.87 4.75 -16.12
N ASP A 153 13.44 3.58 -15.79
CA ASP A 153 12.90 2.29 -16.21
C ASP A 153 11.52 2.03 -15.60
N ILE A 154 11.36 2.33 -14.30
CA ILE A 154 10.08 2.21 -13.60
C ILE A 154 9.07 3.17 -14.23
N TYR A 155 9.43 4.43 -14.44
CA TYR A 155 8.52 5.41 -15.06
C TYR A 155 8.13 5.03 -16.47
N LYS A 156 9.06 4.52 -17.28
CA LYS A 156 8.77 4.03 -18.62
C LYS A 156 7.76 2.89 -18.57
N LYS A 157 7.92 1.93 -17.65
CA LYS A 157 6.96 0.83 -17.49
C LYS A 157 5.60 1.31 -16.98
N THR A 158 5.59 2.22 -16.01
CA THR A 158 4.36 2.85 -15.52
C THR A 158 3.63 3.58 -16.65
N LYS A 159 4.35 4.32 -17.50
CA LYS A 159 3.75 5.00 -18.65
C LYS A 159 3.14 3.99 -19.63
N GLU A 160 3.84 2.92 -19.97
CA GLU A 160 3.31 1.85 -20.83
C GLU A 160 2.01 1.25 -20.29
N ILE A 161 1.96 0.97 -18.98
CA ILE A 161 0.77 0.44 -18.31
C ILE A 161 -0.36 1.46 -18.32
N ASN A 162 -0.08 2.74 -18.03
CA ASN A 162 -1.06 3.81 -18.06
C ASN A 162 -1.60 4.06 -19.47
N ASP A 163 -0.76 4.03 -20.50
CA ASP A 163 -1.19 4.19 -21.89
C ASP A 163 -2.14 3.04 -22.31
N LYS A 164 -1.92 1.83 -21.78
CA LYS A 164 -2.70 0.64 -22.12
C LYS A 164 -3.98 0.46 -21.30
N PHE A 165 -3.95 0.86 -20.03
CA PHE A 165 -5.01 0.56 -19.06
C PHE A 165 -5.55 1.80 -18.32
N GLY A 166 -5.07 2.99 -18.64
CA GLY A 166 -5.43 4.24 -17.97
C GLY A 166 -6.92 4.49 -17.90
N ASP A 167 -7.64 4.20 -18.98
CA ASP A 167 -9.09 4.37 -19.09
C ASP A 167 -9.89 3.44 -18.16
N TYR A 168 -9.26 2.39 -17.61
CA TYR A 168 -9.87 1.49 -16.64
C TYR A 168 -9.61 1.91 -15.19
N PHE A 169 -8.83 2.98 -14.95
CA PHE A 169 -8.56 3.47 -13.61
C PHE A 169 -9.68 4.37 -13.12
N VAL A 170 -10.15 4.07 -11.92
CA VAL A 170 -11.10 4.90 -11.16
C VAL A 170 -10.30 5.65 -10.11
N ARG A 171 -10.20 6.98 -10.25
CA ARG A 171 -9.39 7.86 -9.39
C ARG A 171 -10.18 9.08 -8.98
#